data_AF-A0A7K2LV03-F1
#
_entry.id   AF-A0A7K2LV03-F1
#
_cell.length_a   1.000
_cell.length_b   1.000
_cell.length_c   1.000
_cell.angle_alpha   90.00
_cell.angle_beta   90.00
_cell.angle_gamma   90.00
#
_symmetry.space_group_name_H-M   'P 1'
#
loop_
_entity.id
_entity.type
_entity.pdbx_description
1 polymer ?
#
loop_
_entity_poly.entity_id
_entity_poly.type
_entity_poly.pdbx_seq_one_letter_code
_entity_poly.pdbx_strand_id
1 'polypeptide(L)'
;RVRLGGYELDTGPTVLTMPHLADEAFAAVGDRLDRHVRLTPLHPAYRAAFADGTALDVHTDAEAMEAEVRRFAGPAEAAGYRALRDWLTRLYRAQMGRFIDANFDSPLQLLTPDLARLAALGGFGRLDRRVGRFLRDARLRRVFTFQSLYAGVAPARALAAYAVIAYMDTVAGVWFPEGG
;
A
#
# COMPACT_ATOMS: atom_id res chain seq x y z
N ARG A 1 -8.64 -17.19 16.19
CA ARG A 1 -9.89 -16.51 16.60
C ARG A 1 -10.20 -16.82 18.05
N VAL A 2 -10.62 -15.82 18.82
CA VAL A 2 -11.05 -15.94 20.22
C VAL A 2 -12.51 -15.54 20.32
N ARG A 3 -13.29 -16.29 21.13
CA ARG A 3 -14.68 -15.95 21.45
C ARG A 3 -14.74 -15.34 22.84
N LEU A 4 -15.28 -14.14 22.96
CA LEU A 4 -15.40 -13.44 24.24
C LEU A 4 -16.78 -12.80 24.31
N GLY A 5 -17.63 -13.19 25.27
CA GLY A 5 -18.89 -12.48 25.53
C GLY A 5 -19.83 -12.29 24.32
N GLY A 6 -19.87 -13.24 23.38
CA GLY A 6 -20.66 -13.15 22.14
C GLY A 6 -19.94 -12.51 20.95
N TYR A 7 -18.72 -12.03 21.13
CA TYR A 7 -17.87 -11.49 20.07
C TYR A 7 -16.92 -12.56 19.53
N GLU A 8 -16.68 -12.52 18.22
CA GLU A 8 -15.61 -13.26 17.55
C GLU A 8 -14.48 -12.29 17.20
N LEU A 9 -13.26 -12.60 17.64
CA LEU A 9 -12.08 -11.74 17.52
C LEU A 9 -10.97 -12.47 16.77
N ASP A 10 -10.56 -11.94 15.63
CA ASP A 10 -9.40 -12.44 14.91
C ASP A 10 -8.11 -11.94 15.56
N THR A 11 -7.22 -12.88 15.84
CA THR A 11 -5.93 -12.62 16.52
C THR A 11 -4.77 -12.54 15.53
N GLY A 12 -5.07 -12.72 14.25
CA GLY A 12 -4.11 -12.67 13.15
C GLY A 12 -4.26 -11.41 12.30
N PRO A 13 -3.56 -11.33 11.16
CA PRO A 13 -3.71 -10.25 10.21
C PRO A 13 -5.13 -10.20 9.64
N THR A 14 -5.75 -9.02 9.63
CA THR A 14 -7.13 -8.82 9.14
C THR A 14 -7.20 -7.98 7.86
N VAL A 15 -6.07 -7.45 7.40
CA VAL A 15 -5.96 -6.67 6.17
C VAL A 15 -5.41 -7.59 5.08
N LEU A 16 -6.23 -7.96 4.10
CA LEU A 16 -5.78 -8.72 2.94
C LEU A 16 -5.55 -7.76 1.76
N THR A 17 -4.32 -7.73 1.26
CA THR A 17 -3.95 -7.06 0.00
C THR A 17 -3.37 -8.08 -0.96
N MET A 18 -3.33 -7.77 -2.25
CA MET A 18 -2.72 -8.64 -3.28
C MET A 18 -3.27 -10.09 -3.28
N PRO A 19 -4.59 -10.30 -3.40
CA PRO A 19 -5.17 -11.66 -3.36
C PRO A 19 -4.69 -12.57 -4.50
N HIS A 20 -4.17 -12.01 -5.60
CA HIS A 20 -3.58 -12.78 -6.70
C HIS A 20 -2.42 -13.68 -6.27
N LEU A 21 -1.64 -13.29 -5.25
CA LEU A 21 -0.55 -14.15 -4.74
C LEU A 21 -1.10 -15.45 -4.14
N ALA A 22 -2.25 -15.38 -3.45
CA ALA A 22 -2.92 -16.57 -2.96
C ALA A 22 -3.53 -17.36 -4.13
N ASP A 23 -4.14 -16.68 -5.10
CA ASP A 23 -4.70 -17.34 -6.29
C ASP A 23 -3.64 -18.11 -7.10
N GLU A 24 -2.42 -17.57 -7.26
CA GLU A 24 -1.29 -18.26 -7.88
C GLU A 24 -0.90 -19.56 -7.15
N ALA A 25 -0.92 -19.54 -5.82
CA ALA A 25 -0.64 -20.73 -5.01
C ALA A 25 -1.72 -21.82 -5.19
N PHE A 26 -3.00 -21.46 -5.26
CA PHE A 26 -4.08 -22.39 -5.58
C PHE A 26 -3.97 -22.91 -7.03
N ALA A 27 -3.63 -22.03 -7.97
CA ALA A 27 -3.47 -22.40 -9.37
C ALA A 27 -2.34 -23.42 -9.59
N ALA A 28 -1.28 -23.39 -8.79
CA ALA A 28 -0.17 -24.35 -8.85
C ALA A 28 -0.60 -25.80 -8.63
N VAL A 29 -1.73 -26.04 -7.96
CA VAL A 29 -2.32 -27.38 -7.74
C VAL A 29 -3.60 -27.61 -8.57
N GLY A 30 -3.85 -26.76 -9.57
CA GLY A 30 -5.03 -26.85 -10.43
C GLY A 30 -6.32 -26.36 -9.79
N ASP A 31 -6.23 -25.50 -8.77
CA ASP A 31 -7.38 -24.96 -8.05
C ASP A 31 -7.47 -23.43 -8.14
N ARG A 32 -8.45 -22.83 -7.45
CA ARG A 32 -8.69 -21.38 -7.44
C ARG A 32 -9.06 -20.89 -6.05
N LEU A 33 -8.59 -19.70 -5.68
CA LEU A 33 -8.88 -19.13 -4.35
C LEU A 33 -10.39 -18.91 -4.13
N ASP A 34 -11.09 -18.44 -5.16
CA ASP A 34 -12.51 -18.06 -5.11
C ASP A 34 -13.48 -19.24 -4.85
N ARG A 35 -13.01 -20.48 -4.97
CA ARG A 35 -13.76 -21.69 -4.59
C ARG A 35 -13.78 -21.93 -3.07
N HIS A 36 -12.81 -21.39 -2.36
CA HIS A 36 -12.61 -21.65 -0.93
C HIS A 36 -12.87 -20.42 -0.08
N VAL A 37 -12.53 -19.23 -0.59
CA VAL A 37 -12.61 -17.99 0.17
C VAL A 37 -13.31 -16.93 -0.68
N ARG A 38 -14.45 -16.43 -0.19
CA ARG A 38 -15.10 -15.26 -0.77
C ARG A 38 -14.39 -14.01 -0.27
N LEU A 39 -13.88 -13.20 -1.19
CA LEU A 39 -13.25 -11.92 -0.86
C LEU A 39 -14.20 -10.76 -1.17
N THR A 40 -14.36 -9.86 -0.21
CA THR A 40 -15.14 -8.64 -0.35
C THR A 40 -14.20 -7.44 -0.44
N PRO A 41 -14.24 -6.64 -1.52
CA PRO A 41 -13.42 -5.44 -1.62
C PRO A 41 -13.94 -4.37 -0.64
N LEU A 42 -13.03 -3.68 0.06
CA LEU A 42 -13.38 -2.66 1.04
C LEU A 42 -13.39 -1.26 0.41
N HIS A 43 -14.51 -0.55 0.57
CA HIS A 43 -14.70 0.81 0.08
C HIS A 43 -15.38 1.69 1.16
N PRO A 44 -14.66 2.66 1.77
CA PRO A 44 -13.22 2.92 1.60
C PRO A 44 -12.36 1.75 2.11
N ALA A 45 -11.12 1.67 1.65
CA ALA A 45 -10.14 0.70 2.15
C ALA A 45 -9.89 0.89 3.65
N TYR A 46 -9.80 2.15 4.08
CA TYR A 46 -9.83 2.56 5.49
C TYR A 46 -10.18 4.05 5.59
N ARG A 47 -10.53 4.50 6.81
CA ARG A 47 -10.75 5.91 7.14
C ARG A 47 -9.64 6.40 8.07
N ALA A 48 -8.94 7.45 7.66
CA ALA A 48 -7.96 8.14 8.51
C ALA A 48 -8.65 9.27 9.28
N ALA A 49 -8.78 9.12 10.60
CA ALA A 49 -9.33 10.14 11.49
C ALA A 49 -8.22 10.93 12.19
N PHE A 50 -8.34 12.24 12.25
CA PHE A 50 -7.37 13.15 12.85
C PHE A 50 -7.91 13.78 14.13
N ALA A 51 -7.00 14.21 15.01
CA ALA A 51 -7.35 14.78 16.32
C ALA A 51 -8.14 16.10 16.24
N ASP A 52 -8.08 16.80 15.10
CA ASP A 52 -8.87 18.00 14.82
C ASP A 52 -10.31 17.69 14.38
N GLY A 53 -10.71 16.41 14.37
CA GLY A 53 -12.02 15.94 13.94
C GLY A 53 -12.15 15.76 12.42
N THR A 54 -11.12 16.10 11.64
CA THR A 54 -11.14 15.86 10.20
C THR A 54 -10.93 14.38 9.89
N ALA A 55 -11.47 13.93 8.76
CA ALA A 55 -11.29 12.56 8.28
C ALA A 55 -11.10 12.53 6.77
N LEU A 56 -10.29 11.57 6.34
CA LEU A 56 -10.03 11.25 4.94
C LEU A 56 -10.41 9.77 4.71
N ASP A 57 -11.31 9.55 3.76
CA ASP A 57 -11.59 8.20 3.27
C ASP A 57 -10.52 7.80 2.24
N VAL A 58 -9.92 6.62 2.41
CA VAL A 58 -8.91 6.14 1.47
C VAL A 58 -9.54 5.18 0.48
N HIS A 59 -9.55 5.58 -0.78
CA HIS A 59 -10.10 4.80 -1.88
C HIS A 59 -8.97 4.21 -2.73
N THR A 60 -9.18 2.98 -3.19
CA THR A 60 -8.31 2.31 -4.17
C THR A 60 -8.51 2.87 -5.58
N ASP A 61 -9.75 3.24 -5.89
CA ASP A 61 -10.10 3.88 -7.15
C ASP A 61 -9.40 5.24 -7.28
N ALA A 62 -8.80 5.47 -8.45
CA ALA A 62 -7.95 6.63 -8.69
C ALA A 62 -8.72 7.95 -8.64
N GLU A 63 -9.89 7.97 -9.28
CA GLU A 63 -10.72 9.16 -9.42
C GLU A 63 -11.41 9.49 -8.10
N ALA A 64 -11.93 8.48 -7.41
CA ALA A 64 -12.49 8.63 -6.07
C ALA A 64 -11.45 9.14 -5.08
N MET A 65 -10.24 8.58 -5.07
CA MET A 65 -9.19 9.04 -4.17
C MET A 65 -8.74 10.47 -4.50
N GLU A 66 -8.61 10.82 -5.78
CA GLU A 66 -8.27 12.18 -6.18
C GLU A 66 -9.37 13.18 -5.76
N ALA A 67 -10.64 12.83 -5.96
CA ALA A 67 -11.77 13.66 -5.55
C ALA A 67 -11.81 13.86 -4.02
N GLU A 68 -11.51 12.81 -3.27
CA GLU A 68 -11.47 12.83 -1.81
C GLU A 68 -10.29 13.67 -1.29
N VAL A 69 -9.10 13.57 -1.91
CA VAL A 69 -7.97 14.48 -1.63
C VAL A 69 -8.33 15.93 -1.95
N ARG A 70 -8.99 16.18 -3.09
CA ARG A 70 -9.44 17.52 -3.48
C ARG A 70 -10.41 18.10 -2.45
N ARG A 71 -11.37 17.32 -1.97
CA ARG A 71 -12.31 17.71 -0.91
C ARG A 71 -11.58 18.01 0.40
N PHE A 72 -10.61 17.18 0.76
CA PHE A 72 -9.93 17.23 2.05
C PHE A 72 -8.89 18.36 2.17
N ALA A 73 -8.09 18.61 1.12
CA ALA A 73 -6.97 19.54 1.17
C ALA A 73 -6.79 20.42 -0.09
N GLY A 74 -7.77 20.39 -1.00
CA GLY A 74 -7.84 21.31 -2.14
C GLY A 74 -7.19 20.79 -3.43
N PRO A 75 -7.34 21.55 -4.54
CA PRO A 75 -6.98 21.09 -5.88
C PRO A 75 -5.46 20.91 -6.10
N ALA A 76 -4.62 21.66 -5.38
CA ALA A 76 -3.17 21.53 -5.48
C ALA A 76 -2.67 20.18 -4.94
N GLU A 77 -3.20 19.75 -3.79
CA GLU A 77 -2.90 18.44 -3.21
C GLU A 77 -3.44 17.31 -4.08
N ALA A 78 -4.60 17.49 -4.72
CA ALA A 78 -5.15 16.50 -5.65
C ALA A 78 -4.25 16.28 -6.88
N ALA A 79 -3.69 17.36 -7.43
CA ALA A 79 -2.69 17.27 -8.50
C ALA A 79 -1.39 16.60 -8.00
N GLY A 80 -0.96 16.93 -6.78
CA GLY A 80 0.16 16.27 -6.12
C GLY A 80 -0.07 14.76 -5.92
N TYR A 81 -1.27 14.37 -5.50
CA TYR A 81 -1.66 12.98 -5.33
C TYR A 81 -1.58 12.18 -6.63
N ARG A 82 -2.06 12.73 -7.76
CA ARG A 82 -1.90 12.06 -9.08
C ARG A 82 -0.43 11.76 -9.37
N ALA A 83 0.44 12.76 -9.23
CA ALA A 83 1.87 12.58 -9.45
C ALA A 83 2.51 11.59 -8.45
N LEU A 84 2.04 11.58 -7.19
CA LEU A 84 2.45 10.59 -6.20
C LEU A 84 2.02 9.18 -6.61
N ARG A 85 0.78 8.98 -7.04
CA ARG A 85 0.22 7.69 -7.48
C ARG A 85 0.99 7.13 -8.68
N ASP A 86 1.33 7.98 -9.64
CA ASP A 86 2.16 7.59 -10.78
C ASP A 86 3.56 7.17 -10.33
N TRP A 87 4.17 7.92 -9.41
CA TRP A 87 5.47 7.56 -8.85
C TRP A 87 5.41 6.24 -8.08
N LEU A 88 4.40 6.02 -7.23
CA LEU A 88 4.16 4.76 -6.51
C LEU A 88 4.00 3.59 -7.49
N THR A 89 3.23 3.77 -8.56
CA THR A 89 3.01 2.73 -9.58
C THR A 89 4.30 2.33 -10.29
N ARG A 90 5.12 3.32 -10.67
CA ARG A 90 6.43 3.07 -11.29
C ARG A 90 7.39 2.38 -10.32
N LEU A 91 7.37 2.78 -9.06
CA LEU A 91 8.18 2.20 -8.01
C LEU A 91 7.80 0.74 -7.76
N TYR A 92 6.50 0.44 -7.60
CA TYR A 92 5.98 -0.91 -7.45
C TYR A 92 6.39 -1.82 -8.62
N ARG A 93 6.22 -1.36 -9.86
CA ARG A 93 6.62 -2.14 -11.05
C ARG A 93 8.12 -2.43 -11.11
N ALA A 94 8.95 -1.50 -10.65
CA ALA A 94 10.40 -1.70 -10.59
C ALA A 94 10.82 -2.66 -9.46
N GLN A 95 10.00 -2.82 -8.42
CA GLN A 95 10.30 -3.66 -7.26
C GLN A 95 9.71 -5.07 -7.34
N MET A 96 8.45 -5.22 -7.78
CA MET A 96 7.75 -6.49 -7.64
C MET A 96 8.44 -7.67 -8.34
N GLY A 97 8.65 -7.57 -9.66
CA GLY A 97 9.10 -8.73 -10.45
C GLY A 97 10.55 -9.16 -10.21
N ARG A 98 11.30 -8.48 -9.32
CA ARG A 98 12.71 -8.81 -9.05
C ARG A 98 13.09 -8.73 -7.59
N PHE A 99 12.64 -7.75 -6.83
CA PHE A 99 13.08 -7.58 -5.43
C PHE A 99 12.18 -8.27 -4.41
N ILE A 100 10.90 -8.47 -4.74
CA ILE A 100 9.90 -9.04 -3.84
C ILE A 100 9.57 -10.48 -4.24
N ASP A 101 9.51 -10.75 -5.54
CA ASP A 101 9.15 -12.07 -6.10
C ASP A 101 10.36 -12.98 -6.40
N ALA A 102 11.59 -12.54 -6.09
CA ALA A 102 12.80 -13.35 -6.34
C ALA A 102 13.48 -13.77 -5.04
N ASN A 103 13.86 -15.04 -4.95
CA ASN A 103 14.85 -15.51 -3.99
C ASN A 103 16.24 -15.04 -4.42
N PHE A 104 16.97 -14.40 -3.51
CA PHE A 104 18.35 -13.98 -3.76
C PHE A 104 19.32 -14.81 -2.94
N ASP A 105 20.23 -15.49 -3.62
CA ASP A 105 21.33 -16.24 -2.98
C ASP A 105 22.61 -15.41 -2.89
N SER A 106 22.65 -14.21 -3.50
CA SER A 106 23.81 -13.30 -3.47
C SER A 106 23.45 -11.83 -3.72
N PRO A 107 24.10 -10.86 -3.02
CA PRO A 107 23.92 -9.43 -3.27
C PRO A 107 24.26 -8.98 -4.70
N LEU A 108 25.10 -9.72 -5.43
CA LEU A 108 25.45 -9.39 -6.81
C LEU A 108 24.28 -9.60 -7.79
N GLN A 109 23.32 -10.46 -7.46
CA GLN A 109 22.10 -10.66 -8.25
C GLN A 109 21.15 -9.44 -8.17
N LEU A 110 21.42 -8.50 -7.27
CA LEU A 110 20.68 -7.25 -7.13
C LEU A 110 21.18 -6.15 -8.08
N LEU A 111 22.37 -6.29 -8.69
CA LEU A 111 22.96 -5.29 -9.61
C LEU A 111 22.34 -5.38 -11.01
N THR A 112 21.08 -4.95 -11.14
CA THR A 112 20.29 -5.03 -12.37
C THR A 112 19.87 -3.64 -12.88
N PRO A 113 19.39 -3.53 -14.14
CA PRO A 113 18.75 -2.30 -14.61
C PRO A 113 17.59 -1.83 -13.72
N ASP A 114 16.93 -2.75 -13.01
CA ASP A 114 15.84 -2.43 -12.07
C ASP A 114 16.36 -1.78 -10.79
N LEU A 115 17.57 -2.14 -10.32
CA LEU A 115 18.26 -1.40 -9.24
C LEU A 115 18.59 0.03 -9.68
N ALA A 116 19.08 0.20 -10.91
CA ALA A 116 19.35 1.52 -11.47
C ALA A 116 18.04 2.34 -11.63
N ARG A 117 16.94 1.71 -12.04
CA ARG A 117 15.61 2.34 -12.07
C ARG A 117 15.11 2.70 -10.68
N LEU A 118 15.28 1.83 -9.68
CA LEU A 118 14.93 2.10 -8.29
C LEU A 118 15.73 3.29 -7.75
N ALA A 119 17.04 3.34 -8.04
CA ALA A 119 17.89 4.49 -7.70
C ALA A 119 17.41 5.78 -8.37
N ALA A 120 17.11 5.74 -9.68
CA ALA A 120 16.61 6.89 -10.44
C ALA A 120 15.24 7.37 -9.95
N LEU A 121 14.39 6.46 -9.48
CA LEU A 121 13.11 6.79 -8.83
C LEU A 121 13.28 7.37 -7.42
N GLY A 122 14.51 7.35 -6.87
CA GLY A 122 14.85 7.84 -5.55
C GLY A 122 14.53 6.85 -4.43
N GLY A 123 14.47 5.54 -4.72
CA GLY A 123 14.13 4.47 -3.77
C GLY A 123 15.02 4.42 -2.52
N PHE A 124 16.27 4.88 -2.62
CA PHE A 124 17.22 4.94 -1.50
C PHE A 124 17.16 6.26 -0.70
N GLY A 125 16.31 7.21 -1.11
CA GLY A 125 16.06 8.43 -0.35
C GLY A 125 15.11 8.19 0.83
N ARG A 126 14.93 9.21 1.68
CA ARG A 126 13.93 9.16 2.77
C ARG A 126 12.51 9.26 2.22
N LEU A 127 11.63 8.36 2.69
CA LEU A 127 10.23 8.27 2.28
C LEU A 127 9.48 9.59 2.52
N ASP A 128 9.52 10.11 3.75
CA ASP A 128 8.82 11.36 4.13
C ASP A 128 9.22 12.54 3.23
N ARG A 129 10.54 12.70 2.97
CA ARG A 129 11.04 13.75 2.08
C ARG A 129 10.55 13.57 0.65
N ARG A 130 10.41 12.32 0.18
CA ARG A 130 9.96 12.02 -1.18
C ARG A 130 8.47 12.31 -1.33
N VAL A 131 7.64 11.82 -0.42
CA VAL A 131 6.19 12.11 -0.38
C VAL A 131 5.95 13.62 -0.23
N GLY A 132 6.76 14.30 0.57
CA GLY A 132 6.65 15.74 0.77
C GLY A 132 6.96 16.61 -0.46
N ARG A 133 7.50 16.04 -1.54
CA ARG A 133 7.62 16.72 -2.85
C ARG A 133 6.30 16.78 -3.60
N PHE A 134 5.41 15.82 -3.34
CA PHE A 134 4.11 15.71 -4.00
C PHE A 134 3.00 16.35 -3.17
N LEU A 135 2.97 16.05 -1.87
CA LEU A 135 1.94 16.51 -0.94
C LEU A 135 2.54 17.51 0.05
N ARG A 136 1.82 18.58 0.37
CA ARG A 136 2.27 19.60 1.35
C ARG A 136 1.48 19.51 2.64
N ASP A 137 0.20 19.13 2.59
CA ASP A 137 -0.61 18.86 3.77
C ASP A 137 0.02 17.75 4.63
N ALA A 138 0.28 18.06 5.91
CA ALA A 138 0.96 17.16 6.82
C ALA A 138 0.13 15.91 7.16
N ARG A 139 -1.20 16.00 7.13
CA ARG A 139 -2.12 14.89 7.38
C ARG A 139 -2.11 13.92 6.21
N LEU A 140 -2.15 14.44 4.98
CA LEU A 140 -1.98 13.62 3.77
C LEU A 140 -0.61 12.91 3.75
N ARG A 141 0.47 13.62 4.07
CA ARG A 141 1.80 12.99 4.19
C ARG A 141 1.81 11.83 5.18
N ARG A 142 1.13 11.95 6.32
CA ARG A 142 1.01 10.84 7.29
C ARG A 142 0.27 9.65 6.67
N VAL A 143 -0.85 9.89 5.97
CA VAL A 143 -1.63 8.83 5.30
C VAL A 143 -0.81 8.07 4.27
N PHE A 144 0.10 8.72 3.55
CA PHE A 144 0.93 8.05 2.52
C PHE A 144 2.31 7.59 3.02
N THR A 145 2.57 7.69 4.32
CA THR A 145 3.84 7.26 4.91
C THR A 145 3.68 6.31 6.10
N PHE A 146 2.52 6.25 6.77
CA PHE A 146 2.30 5.39 7.93
C PHE A 146 2.47 3.91 7.59
N GLN A 147 2.27 3.50 6.34
CA GLN A 147 2.40 2.12 5.89
C GLN A 147 3.83 1.57 6.08
N SER A 148 4.84 2.43 6.20
CA SER A 148 6.18 2.00 6.60
C SER A 148 6.21 1.33 7.98
N LEU A 149 5.22 1.60 8.84
CA LEU A 149 5.06 0.91 10.13
C LEU A 149 4.73 -0.58 9.96
N TYR A 150 4.15 -0.99 8.83
CA TYR A 150 3.90 -2.42 8.55
C TYR A 150 5.22 -3.19 8.39
N ALA A 151 6.29 -2.50 8.00
CA ALA A 151 7.65 -3.04 7.99
C ALA A 151 8.40 -2.83 9.32
N GLY A 152 7.74 -2.31 10.36
CA GLY A 152 8.34 -2.02 11.66
C GLY A 152 9.29 -0.81 11.66
N VAL A 153 9.27 0.03 10.62
CA VAL A 153 10.19 1.16 10.46
C VAL A 153 9.43 2.48 10.58
N ALA A 154 9.94 3.40 11.41
CA ALA A 154 9.37 4.73 11.51
C ALA A 154 9.47 5.50 10.16
N PRO A 155 8.42 6.21 9.71
CA PRO A 155 8.38 6.88 8.41
C PRO A 155 9.56 7.82 8.12
N ALA A 156 10.05 8.53 9.14
CA ALA A 156 11.17 9.48 9.02
C ALA A 156 12.52 8.79 8.71
N ARG A 157 12.62 7.48 8.99
CA ARG A 157 13.82 6.64 8.78
C ARG A 157 13.62 5.63 7.65
N ALA A 158 12.39 5.44 7.17
CA ALA A 158 12.09 4.54 6.07
C ALA A 158 12.69 5.03 4.75
N LEU A 159 13.29 4.10 4.00
CA LEU A 159 13.67 4.32 2.60
C LEU A 159 12.40 4.45 1.74
N ALA A 160 12.49 5.25 0.67
CA ALA A 160 11.38 5.44 -0.26
C ALA A 160 10.97 4.13 -0.96
N ALA A 161 11.86 3.13 -1.02
CA ALA A 161 11.55 1.77 -1.44
C ALA A 161 10.40 1.11 -0.64
N TYR A 162 10.17 1.52 0.62
CA TYR A 162 9.03 1.04 1.42
C TYR A 162 7.69 1.66 1.00
N ALA A 163 7.69 2.66 0.12
CA ALA A 163 6.44 3.23 -0.41
C ALA A 163 5.63 2.20 -1.22
N VAL A 164 6.23 1.07 -1.61
CA VAL A 164 5.53 -0.07 -2.20
C VAL A 164 4.36 -0.55 -1.33
N ILE A 165 4.48 -0.47 0.00
CA ILE A 165 3.42 -0.87 0.93
C ILE A 165 2.25 0.11 0.84
N ALA A 166 2.52 1.41 0.67
CA ALA A 166 1.46 2.39 0.42
C ALA A 166 0.75 2.12 -0.92
N TYR A 167 1.45 1.62 -1.94
CA TYR A 167 0.82 1.18 -3.19
C TYR A 167 -0.12 -0.01 -2.96
N MET A 168 0.29 -1.00 -2.16
CA MET A 168 -0.55 -2.18 -1.86
C MET A 168 -1.89 -1.76 -1.24
N ASP A 169 -1.88 -0.88 -0.25
CA ASP A 169 -3.09 -0.44 0.44
C ASP A 169 -3.94 0.54 -0.38
N THR A 170 -3.28 1.54 -0.99
CA THR A 170 -3.99 2.69 -1.59
C THR A 170 -4.23 2.54 -3.09
N VAL A 171 -3.62 1.55 -3.75
CA VAL A 171 -3.72 1.34 -5.20
C VAL A 171 -4.08 -0.10 -5.57
N ALA A 172 -3.51 -1.12 -4.93
CA ALA A 172 -3.83 -2.52 -5.23
C ALA A 172 -5.11 -3.00 -4.53
N GLY A 173 -5.53 -2.32 -3.46
CA GLY A 173 -6.81 -2.50 -2.81
C GLY A 173 -6.77 -3.44 -1.62
N VAL A 174 -7.76 -3.26 -0.74
CA VAL A 174 -7.92 -4.00 0.51
C VAL A 174 -9.18 -4.85 0.43
N TRP A 175 -9.06 -6.08 0.90
CA TRP A 175 -10.10 -7.11 0.84
C TRP A 175 -10.35 -7.67 2.23
N PHE A 176 -11.60 -8.07 2.46
CA PHE A 176 -12.02 -8.81 3.63
C PHE A 176 -12.39 -10.25 3.22
N PRO A 177 -11.73 -11.28 3.76
CA PRO A 177 -12.18 -12.65 3.58
C PRO A 177 -13.45 -12.91 4.40
N GLU A 178 -14.48 -13.42 3.75
CA GLU A 178 -15.72 -13.78 4.43
C GLU A 178 -15.44 -14.84 5.49
N GLY A 179 -15.94 -14.58 6.70
CA GLY A 179 -15.67 -15.44 7.84
C GLY A 179 -14.40 -15.10 8.60
N GLY A 180 -13.66 -14.03 8.21
CA GLY A 180 -12.49 -13.43 8.87
C GLY A 180 -11.16 -14.14 8.63
#